data_AF-F4B6G3-F1
#
_entry.id   AF-F4B6G3-F1
#
_cell.length_a   1.000
_cell.length_b   1.000
_cell.length_c   1.000
_cell.angle_alpha   90.00
_cell.angle_beta   90.00
_cell.angle_gamma   90.00
#
_symmetry.space_group_name_H-M   'P 1'
#
loop_
_entity.id
_entity.type
_entity.pdbx_description
1 polymer ?
#
loop_
_entity_poly.entity_id
_entity_poly.type
_entity_poly.pdbx_seq_one_letter_code
_entity_poly.pdbx_strand_id
1 'polypeptide(L)'
;MQIEAKKVAALYARWLRLPEDALFHGGRGPVMKIYDALKSAKNKDDIKSILDLSKYEMEKQTLNDLTRLVNEILNRIQNMNDSDAVAFTLEVFRYFQIALATKIEDIKKGYWA
;
A
#
# COMPACT_ATOMS: atom_id res chain seq x y z
N MET A 1 -4.16 -16.63 -2.99
CA MET A 1 -4.27 -15.21 -2.59
C MET A 1 -2.95 -14.60 -2.12
N GLN A 2 -2.22 -15.20 -1.17
CA GLN A 2 -0.97 -14.60 -0.63
C GLN A 2 0.11 -14.33 -1.71
N ILE A 3 0.30 -15.24 -2.66
CA ILE A 3 1.27 -15.06 -3.75
C ILE A 3 0.92 -13.83 -4.60
N GLU A 4 -0.36 -13.67 -4.96
CA GLU A 4 -0.82 -12.54 -5.76
C GLU A 4 -0.71 -11.21 -5.01
N ALA A 5 -1.05 -11.20 -3.72
CA ALA A 5 -0.87 -10.03 -2.87
C ALA A 5 0.60 -9.59 -2.80
N LYS A 6 1.52 -10.55 -2.62
CA LYS A 6 2.96 -10.31 -2.59
C LYS A 6 3.49 -9.78 -3.92
N LYS A 7 3.01 -10.29 -5.07
CA LYS A 7 3.38 -9.81 -6.40
C LYS A 7 2.95 -8.36 -6.62
N VAL A 8 1.70 -8.03 -6.28
CA VAL A 8 1.19 -6.65 -6.38
C VAL A 8 2.02 -5.73 -5.50
N ALA A 9 2.20 -6.08 -4.23
CA ALA A 9 3.03 -5.31 -3.29
C ALA A 9 4.46 -5.07 -3.83
N ALA A 10 5.15 -6.11 -4.28
CA ALA A 10 6.52 -5.99 -4.79
C ALA A 10 6.61 -5.12 -6.05
N LEU A 11 5.66 -5.27 -6.98
CA LEU A 11 5.61 -4.48 -8.21
C LEU A 11 5.49 -2.98 -7.91
N TYR A 12 4.51 -2.62 -7.08
CA TYR A 12 4.27 -1.20 -6.78
C TYR A 12 5.34 -0.62 -5.85
N ALA A 13 5.96 -1.42 -4.96
CA ALA A 13 7.05 -0.94 -4.13
C ALA A 13 8.28 -0.59 -4.98
N ARG A 14 8.52 -1.38 -6.03
CA ARG A 14 9.56 -1.10 -7.01
C ARG A 14 9.37 0.27 -7.66
N TRP A 15 8.15 0.61 -8.06
CA TRP A 15 7.82 1.86 -8.75
C TRP A 15 7.65 3.08 -7.84
N LEU A 16 7.38 2.89 -6.54
CA LEU A 16 7.18 3.99 -5.62
C LEU A 16 8.51 4.73 -5.35
N ARG A 17 8.60 6.00 -5.73
CA ARG A 17 9.86 6.74 -5.74
C ARG A 17 10.31 7.28 -4.39
N LEU A 18 9.37 7.54 -3.49
CA LEU A 18 9.66 8.11 -2.16
C LEU A 18 9.22 7.14 -1.05
N PRO A 19 9.95 6.03 -0.85
CA PRO A 19 9.54 5.00 0.10
C PRO A 19 9.59 5.47 1.56
N GLU A 20 10.52 6.38 1.90
CA GLU A 20 10.60 7.02 3.22
C GLU A 20 9.36 7.86 3.50
N ASP A 21 8.89 8.65 2.52
CA ASP A 21 7.65 9.44 2.65
C ASP A 21 6.45 8.51 2.85
N ALA A 22 6.32 7.47 2.03
CA ALA A 22 5.21 6.52 2.11
C ALA A 22 5.10 5.79 3.47
N LEU A 23 6.25 5.45 4.10
CA LEU A 23 6.28 4.74 5.39
C LEU A 23 6.34 5.66 6.60
N PHE A 24 7.05 6.80 6.52
CA PHE A 24 7.46 7.58 7.68
C PHE A 24 7.19 9.09 7.57
N HIS A 25 6.33 9.54 6.66
CA HIS A 25 5.90 10.95 6.62
C HIS A 25 5.40 11.42 8.00
N GLY A 26 6.09 12.39 8.60
CA GLY A 26 5.79 12.87 9.96
C GLY A 26 5.89 11.79 11.04
N GLY A 27 6.76 10.79 10.85
CA GLY A 27 6.95 9.64 11.75
C GLY A 27 6.10 8.43 11.38
N ARG A 28 4.83 8.64 11.00
CA ARG A 28 3.94 7.56 10.55
C ARG A 28 3.27 7.90 9.23
N GLY A 29 3.79 7.31 8.15
CA GLY A 29 3.39 7.59 6.79
C GLY A 29 2.03 7.00 6.40
N PRO A 30 1.51 7.40 5.22
CA PRO A 30 0.19 7.00 4.73
C PRO A 30 0.04 5.47 4.67
N VAL A 31 1.07 4.73 4.26
CA VAL A 31 0.99 3.27 4.11
C VAL A 31 0.73 2.57 5.44
N MET A 32 1.41 3.01 6.51
CA MET A 32 1.21 2.46 7.86
C MET A 32 -0.17 2.80 8.41
N LYS A 33 -0.63 4.05 8.18
CA LYS A 33 -1.97 4.51 8.61
C LYS A 33 -3.07 3.72 7.90
N ILE A 34 -2.95 3.51 6.59
CA ILE A 34 -3.88 2.70 5.79
C ILE A 34 -3.90 1.26 6.30
N TYR A 35 -2.74 0.63 6.50
CA TYR A 35 -2.67 -0.75 6.97
C TYR A 35 -3.38 -0.96 8.31
N ASP A 36 -3.21 -0.02 9.24
CA ASP A 36 -3.89 -0.07 10.53
C ASP A 36 -5.40 0.07 10.40
N ALA A 37 -5.88 1.02 9.58
CA ALA A 37 -7.30 1.18 9.34
C ALA A 37 -7.92 -0.05 8.66
N LEU A 38 -7.20 -0.70 7.74
CA LEU A 38 -7.63 -1.92 7.05
C LEU A 38 -7.87 -3.10 8.01
N LYS A 39 -7.19 -3.16 9.16
CA LYS A 39 -7.42 -4.22 10.17
C LYS A 39 -8.84 -4.19 10.74
N SER A 40 -9.53 -3.05 10.63
CA SER A 40 -10.90 -2.88 11.10
C SER A 40 -11.94 -2.91 9.97
N ALA A 41 -11.52 -3.07 8.71
CA ALA A 41 -12.42 -3.14 7.56
C ALA A 41 -13.24 -4.45 7.59
N LYS A 42 -14.53 -4.34 7.27
CA LYS A 42 -15.47 -5.47 7.24
C LYS A 42 -15.94 -5.81 5.84
N ASN A 43 -15.91 -4.84 4.92
CA ASN A 43 -16.43 -4.99 3.56
C ASN A 43 -15.69 -4.09 2.56
N LYS A 44 -16.07 -4.19 1.28
CA LYS A 44 -15.47 -3.39 0.20
C LYS A 44 -15.70 -1.89 0.33
N ASP A 45 -16.76 -1.43 0.98
CA ASP A 45 -17.01 0.00 1.16
C ASP A 45 -16.10 0.61 2.22
N ASP A 46 -15.80 -0.13 3.29
CA ASP A 46 -14.75 0.23 4.25
C ASP A 46 -13.40 0.37 3.53
N ILE A 47 -13.05 -0.60 2.67
CA ILE A 47 -11.81 -0.55 1.88
C ILE A 47 -11.76 0.72 1.02
N LYS A 48 -12.81 1.03 0.26
CA LYS A 48 -12.86 2.24 -0.59
C LYS A 48 -12.68 3.51 0.23
N SER A 49 -13.34 3.59 1.38
CA SER A 49 -13.21 4.73 2.30
C SER A 49 -11.78 4.85 2.85
N ILE A 50 -11.17 3.74 3.27
CA ILE A 50 -9.82 3.73 3.83
C ILE A 50 -8.77 4.08 2.77
N LEU A 51 -8.95 3.62 1.53
CA LEU A 51 -8.04 3.86 0.40
C LEU A 51 -8.23 5.22 -0.27
N ASP A 52 -9.12 6.08 0.25
CA ASP A 52 -9.19 7.48 -0.16
C ASP A 52 -7.93 8.23 0.29
N LEU A 53 -7.01 8.42 -0.66
CA LEU A 53 -5.70 9.01 -0.39
C LEU A 53 -5.76 10.49 0.01
N SER A 54 -6.87 11.19 -0.24
CA SER A 54 -7.03 12.60 0.15
C SER A 54 -7.01 12.81 1.68
N LYS A 55 -7.24 11.74 2.44
CA LYS A 55 -7.24 11.73 3.92
C LYS A 55 -5.84 11.72 4.54
N TYR A 56 -4.80 11.53 3.73
CA TYR A 56 -3.45 11.33 4.23
C TYR A 56 -2.49 12.37 3.67
N GLU A 57 -1.73 12.98 4.57
CA GLU A 57 -0.63 13.85 4.20
C GLU A 57 0.55 13.03 3.65
N MET A 58 1.05 13.47 2.50
CA MET A 58 2.18 12.87 1.79
C MET A 58 2.66 13.81 0.68
N GLU A 59 3.85 13.56 0.14
CA GLU A 59 4.30 14.29 -1.04
C GLU A 59 3.45 13.96 -2.28
N LYS A 60 3.29 14.94 -3.18
CA LYS A 60 2.59 14.76 -4.46
C LYS A 60 3.13 13.55 -5.23
N GLN A 61 4.42 13.28 -5.11
CA GLN A 61 5.02 12.17 -5.82
C GLN A 61 4.57 10.80 -5.28
N THR A 62 4.52 10.67 -3.95
CA THR A 62 3.98 9.51 -3.24
C THR A 62 2.51 9.31 -3.55
N LEU A 63 1.71 10.38 -3.54
CA LEU A 63 0.28 10.33 -3.89
C LEU A 63 0.06 9.73 -5.28
N ASN A 64 0.82 10.17 -6.27
CA ASN A 64 0.70 9.66 -7.64
C ASN A 64 1.07 8.18 -7.74
N ASP A 65 2.12 7.74 -7.03
CA ASP A 65 2.56 6.35 -7.07
C ASP A 65 1.59 5.43 -6.29
N LEU A 66 1.10 5.87 -5.13
CA LEU A 66 0.08 5.15 -4.34
C LEU A 66 -1.27 5.07 -5.06
N THR A 67 -1.68 6.12 -5.79
CA THR A 67 -2.91 6.09 -6.59
C THR A 67 -2.92 4.91 -7.56
N ARG A 68 -1.76 4.57 -8.17
CA ARG A 68 -1.67 3.41 -9.07
C ARG A 68 -1.89 2.09 -8.34
N LEU A 69 -1.29 1.92 -7.15
CA LEU A 69 -1.50 0.75 -6.30
C LEU A 69 -2.97 0.63 -5.86
N VAL A 70 -3.56 1.73 -5.39
CA VAL A 70 -4.96 1.76 -4.96
C VAL A 70 -5.89 1.37 -6.11
N ASN A 71 -5.71 1.93 -7.30
CA ASN A 71 -6.53 1.59 -8.46
C ASN A 71 -6.41 0.10 -8.83
N GLU A 72 -5.21 -0.47 -8.77
CA GLU A 72 -5.01 -1.92 -8.99
C GLU A 72 -5.79 -2.76 -7.97
N ILE A 73 -5.71 -2.41 -6.68
CA ILE A 73 -6.42 -3.10 -5.61
C ILE A 73 -7.93 -3.01 -5.86
N LEU A 74 -8.45 -1.79 -6.10
CA LEU A 74 -9.88 -1.55 -6.31
C LEU A 74 -10.41 -2.35 -7.51
N ASN A 75 -9.66 -2.39 -8.62
CA ASN A 75 -10.03 -3.19 -9.79
C ASN A 75 -10.06 -4.69 -9.49
N ARG A 76 -9.09 -5.20 -8.73
CA ARG A 76 -9.04 -6.64 -8.38
C ARG A 76 -10.16 -7.07 -7.45
N ILE A 77 -10.47 -6.26 -6.43
CA ILE A 77 -11.46 -6.62 -5.42
C ILE A 77 -12.91 -6.48 -5.91
N GLN A 78 -13.16 -5.81 -7.04
CA GLN A 78 -14.51 -5.65 -7.60
C GLN A 78 -15.24 -6.99 -7.73
N ASN A 79 -14.55 -8.01 -8.25
CA ASN A 79 -15.09 -9.34 -8.50
C ASN A 79 -14.91 -10.30 -7.31
N MET A 80 -14.38 -9.82 -6.17
CA MET A 80 -14.24 -10.62 -4.95
C MET A 80 -15.47 -10.45 -4.06
N ASN A 81 -15.74 -11.47 -3.24
CA ASN A 81 -16.62 -11.29 -2.08
C ASN A 81 -15.93 -10.39 -1.03
N ASP A 82 -16.69 -9.87 -0.08
CA ASP A 82 -16.18 -8.91 0.91
C ASP A 82 -15.04 -9.48 1.77
N SER A 83 -15.17 -10.73 2.22
CA SER A 83 -14.15 -11.41 3.03
C SER A 83 -12.82 -11.52 2.30
N ASP A 84 -12.84 -11.98 1.04
CA ASP A 84 -11.65 -12.12 0.21
C ASP A 84 -11.05 -10.77 -0.16
N ALA A 85 -11.88 -9.75 -0.43
CA ALA A 85 -11.44 -8.40 -0.71
C ALA A 85 -10.68 -7.78 0.47
N VAL A 86 -11.20 -7.94 1.70
CA VAL A 86 -10.55 -7.47 2.93
C VAL A 86 -9.24 -8.21 3.14
N ALA A 87 -9.25 -9.54 3.08
CA ALA A 87 -8.05 -10.35 3.29
C ALA A 87 -6.96 -10.05 2.26
N PHE A 88 -7.33 -9.93 0.98
CA PHE A 88 -6.41 -9.58 -0.10
C PHE A 88 -5.78 -8.20 0.13
N THR A 89 -6.61 -7.19 0.39
CA THR A 89 -6.14 -5.81 0.57
C THR A 89 -5.21 -5.68 1.77
N LEU A 90 -5.56 -6.31 2.90
CA LEU A 90 -4.75 -6.33 4.10
C LEU A 90 -3.39 -6.99 3.85
N GLU A 91 -3.36 -8.12 3.13
CA GLU A 91 -2.13 -8.83 2.76
C GLU A 91 -1.26 -8.00 1.81
N VAL A 92 -1.85 -7.31 0.82
CA VAL A 92 -1.12 -6.42 -0.07
C VAL A 92 -0.40 -5.34 0.74
N PHE A 93 -1.10 -4.65 1.65
CA PHE A 93 -0.48 -3.61 2.47
C PHE A 93 0.54 -4.15 3.48
N ARG A 94 0.36 -5.37 4.00
CA ARG A 94 1.35 -6.05 4.85
C ARG A 94 2.66 -6.27 4.08
N TYR A 95 2.60 -6.87 2.90
CA TYR A 95 3.79 -7.11 2.07
C TYR A 95 4.37 -5.82 1.50
N PHE A 96 3.54 -4.83 1.23
CA PHE A 96 3.99 -3.55 0.71
C PHE A 96 4.87 -2.81 1.71
N GLN A 97 4.50 -2.79 2.99
CA GLN A 97 5.35 -2.22 4.05
C GLN A 97 6.72 -2.91 4.12
N ILE A 98 6.74 -4.24 4.05
CA ILE A 98 7.99 -5.02 4.07
C ILE A 98 8.85 -4.66 2.86
N ALA A 99 8.26 -4.63 1.66
CA ALA A 99 8.97 -4.30 0.42
C ALA A 99 9.52 -2.87 0.42
N LEU A 100 8.77 -1.91 0.96
CA LEU A 100 9.23 -0.53 1.11
C LEU A 100 10.38 -0.43 2.12
N ALA A 101 10.30 -1.12 3.25
CA ALA A 101 11.38 -1.15 4.24
C ALA A 101 12.68 -1.74 3.66
N THR A 102 12.58 -2.86 2.93
CA THR A 102 13.73 -3.44 2.22
C THR A 102 14.29 -2.46 1.18
N LYS A 103 13.44 -1.81 0.39
CA LYS A 103 13.87 -0.82 -0.61
C LYS A 103 14.62 0.35 0.04
N ILE A 104 14.14 0.85 1.19
CA ILE A 104 14.81 1.91 1.95
C ILE A 104 16.21 1.47 2.38
N GLU A 105 16.35 0.26 2.92
CA GLU A 105 17.65 -0.28 3.30
C GLU A 105 18.60 -0.41 2.10
N ASP A 106 18.10 -0.89 0.97
CA ASP A 106 18.89 -1.06 -0.25
C ASP A 106 19.38 0.29 -0.80
N ILE A 107 18.53 1.32 -0.76
CA ILE A 107 18.91 2.70 -1.10
C ILE A 107 20.01 3.20 -0.16
N LYS A 108 19.85 3.00 1.16
CA LYS A 108 20.86 3.40 2.16
C LYS A 108 22.20 2.70 1.98
N LYS A 109 22.19 1.46 1.49
CA LYS A 109 23.40 0.66 1.18
C LYS A 109 23.99 0.98 -0.21
N GLY A 110 23.33 1.81 -1.01
CA GLY A 110 23.77 2.17 -2.36
C GLY A 110 23.53 1.08 -3.42
N TYR A 111 22.66 0.10 -3.14
CA TYR A 111 22.32 -0.97 -4.09
C TYR A 111 21.22 -0.57 -5.09
N TRP A 112 20.64 0.62 -4.92
CA TRP A 112 19.56 1.14 -5.74
C TRP A 112 19.90 2.57 -6.18
N ALA A 113 19.93 2.78 -7.50
CA ALA A 113 20.08 4.06 -8.18
C ALA A 113 18.74 4.50 -8.78
#